data_AF-A0A9U8EEP6-F1
#
_entry.id   AF-A0A9U8EEP6-F1
#
_cell.length_a   1.000
_cell.length_b   1.000
_cell.length_c   1.000
_cell.angle_alpha   90.00
_cell.angle_beta   90.00
_cell.angle_gamma   90.00
#
_symmetry.space_group_name_H-M   'P 1'
#
loop_
_entity.id
_entity.type
_entity.pdbx_description
1 polymer ?
#
loop_
_entity_poly.entity_id
_entity_poly.type
_entity_poly.pdbx_seq_one_letter_code
_entity_poly.pdbx_strand_id
1 'polypeptide(L)'
;MVHIAIIGAGLMGVKIAGEFAYHGHRVKIYDNSVQTLNKVYSILEDDKKQLYIDGLLPQKHFLGQVFCMSHLEESVKDADFIFEVVYEDLEVKQDIFERVSHCCKPTAVIASNTLQLDINKINERALNKQRTLGLRFLFPVYYIPEVEIYPANQTEVQVIEKVRKLVERMGKTLFFRSGQQPLILTEQQRDERKKARQEEILNFSGLGAFSDRSIPALHHSGNDNVQKIQNEVFSIIPSDLDRDCAICMDRLRDCLFSPCHHMVTCLQCGQMLQDRHDACPICRMDIREIVRVYHT
;
A
#
# COMPACT_ATOMS: atom_id res chain seq x y z
N MET A 1 -3.73 10.48 8.32
CA MET A 1 -2.66 9.50 8.09
C MET A 1 -3.27 8.15 8.36
N VAL A 2 -3.19 7.20 7.44
CA VAL A 2 -3.75 5.85 7.66
C VAL A 2 -2.90 5.09 8.68
N HIS A 3 -3.54 4.38 9.61
CA HIS A 3 -2.87 3.51 10.58
C HIS A 3 -2.78 2.09 10.01
N ILE A 4 -1.56 1.58 9.88
CA ILE A 4 -1.29 0.30 9.23
C ILE A 4 -0.59 -0.63 10.21
N ALA A 5 -1.04 -1.87 10.29
CA ALA A 5 -0.37 -2.93 11.04
C ALA A 5 0.24 -3.95 10.06
N ILE A 6 1.50 -4.30 10.25
CA ILE A 6 2.21 -5.35 9.52
C ILE A 6 2.53 -6.47 10.50
N ILE A 7 2.04 -7.68 10.21
CA ILE A 7 2.24 -8.87 11.04
C ILE A 7 3.27 -9.76 10.37
N GLY A 8 4.47 -9.81 10.94
CA GLY A 8 5.67 -10.42 10.37
C GLY A 8 6.70 -9.36 9.98
N ALA A 9 7.89 -9.43 10.57
CA ALA A 9 9.03 -8.55 10.29
C ALA A 9 10.14 -9.25 9.50
N GLY A 10 9.80 -10.31 8.77
CA GLY A 10 10.67 -10.89 7.75
C GLY A 10 10.94 -9.92 6.60
N LEU A 11 11.66 -10.40 5.57
CA LEU A 11 12.08 -9.58 4.43
C LEU A 11 10.92 -8.79 3.82
N MET A 12 9.84 -9.45 3.42
CA MET A 12 8.68 -8.77 2.80
C MET A 12 7.99 -7.81 3.76
N GLY A 13 7.80 -8.20 5.02
CA GLY A 13 7.14 -7.37 6.03
C GLY A 13 7.82 -6.03 6.23
N VAL A 14 9.15 -6.02 6.34
CA VAL A 14 9.91 -4.76 6.49
C VAL A 14 9.84 -3.90 5.23
N LYS A 15 9.91 -4.49 4.03
CA LYS A 15 9.78 -3.72 2.78
C LYS A 15 8.39 -3.13 2.60
N ILE A 16 7.33 -3.87 2.94
CA ILE A 16 5.94 -3.38 2.90
C ILE A 16 5.75 -2.29 3.96
N ALA A 17 6.27 -2.46 5.18
CA ALA A 17 6.23 -1.44 6.21
C ALA A 17 6.94 -0.15 5.77
N GLY A 18 8.12 -0.29 5.17
CA GLY A 18 8.87 0.83 4.62
C GLY A 18 8.18 1.52 3.46
N GLU A 19 7.51 0.78 2.56
CA GLU A 19 6.69 1.33 1.46
C GLU A 19 5.57 2.23 2.00
N PHE A 20 4.82 1.74 2.98
CA PHE A 20 3.75 2.53 3.59
C PHE A 20 4.29 3.76 4.33
N ALA A 21 5.41 3.63 5.05
CA ALA A 21 6.06 4.76 5.68
C ALA A 21 6.61 5.76 4.65
N TYR A 22 7.17 5.30 3.54
CA TYR A 22 7.62 6.14 2.44
C TYR A 22 6.49 7.02 1.88
N HIS A 23 5.26 6.50 1.87
CA HIS A 23 4.05 7.24 1.47
C HIS A 23 3.35 8.03 2.59
N GLY A 24 3.98 8.15 3.77
CA GLY A 24 3.46 9.03 4.82
C GLY A 24 2.47 8.37 5.77
N HIS A 25 2.38 7.04 5.78
CA HIS A 25 1.49 6.31 6.69
C HIS A 25 2.17 5.98 8.03
N ARG A 26 1.36 5.75 9.06
CA ARG A 26 1.82 5.32 10.37
C ARG A 26 1.78 3.80 10.41
N VAL A 27 2.92 3.16 10.59
CA VAL A 27 3.05 1.71 10.51
C VAL A 27 3.47 1.14 11.86
N LYS A 28 2.71 0.18 12.37
CA LYS A 28 3.11 -0.70 13.46
C LYS A 28 3.52 -2.04 12.87
N ILE A 29 4.71 -2.51 13.18
CA ILE A 29 5.22 -3.81 12.72
C ILE A 29 5.44 -4.72 13.92
N TYR A 30 4.87 -5.91 13.85
CA TYR A 30 4.97 -6.93 14.89
C TYR A 30 5.68 -8.18 14.35
N ASP A 31 6.45 -8.82 15.21
CA ASP A 31 7.00 -10.16 14.99
C ASP A 31 7.18 -10.84 16.34
N ASN A 32 7.09 -12.17 16.39
CA ASN A 32 7.30 -12.92 17.64
C ASN A 32 8.79 -13.01 18.02
N SER A 33 9.70 -12.72 17.08
CA SER A 33 11.15 -12.74 17.29
C SER A 33 11.67 -11.32 17.54
N VAL A 34 12.14 -11.09 18.77
CA VAL A 34 12.84 -9.84 19.15
C VAL A 34 14.08 -9.61 18.28
N GLN A 35 14.79 -10.69 17.92
CA GLN A 35 15.97 -10.62 17.04
C GLN A 35 15.61 -10.13 15.63
N THR A 36 14.40 -10.45 15.15
CA THR A 36 13.89 -9.95 13.88
C THR A 36 13.54 -8.48 13.99
N LEU A 37 12.81 -8.09 15.04
CA LEU A 37 12.43 -6.68 15.29
C LEU A 37 13.66 -5.75 15.42
N ASN A 38 14.73 -6.21 16.08
CA ASN A 38 15.96 -5.44 16.23
C ASN A 38 16.64 -5.07 14.89
N LYS A 39 16.35 -5.81 13.81
CA LYS A 39 16.92 -5.57 12.48
C LYS A 39 16.10 -4.60 11.65
N VAL A 40 14.83 -4.35 12.00
CA VAL A 40 13.88 -3.56 11.20
C VAL A 40 14.45 -2.18 10.86
N TYR A 41 14.92 -1.45 11.87
CA TYR A 41 15.44 -0.10 11.65
C TYR A 41 16.70 -0.10 10.78
N SER A 42 17.64 -1.03 10.98
CA SER A 42 18.82 -1.16 10.13
C SER A 42 18.44 -1.41 8.66
N ILE A 43 17.49 -2.31 8.41
CA ILE A 43 17.03 -2.62 7.05
C ILE A 43 16.36 -1.40 6.41
N LEU A 44 15.53 -0.67 7.16
CA LEU A 44 14.87 0.54 6.67
C LEU A 44 15.88 1.67 6.39
N GLU A 45 16.95 1.79 7.18
CA GLU A 45 18.03 2.75 6.90
C GLU A 45 18.78 2.40 5.61
N ASP A 46 19.05 1.12 5.39
CA ASP A 46 19.70 0.69 4.14
C ASP A 46 18.78 0.87 2.93
N ASP A 47 17.47 0.67 3.09
CA ASP A 47 16.49 0.99 2.06
C ASP A 47 16.49 2.49 1.72
N LYS A 48 16.47 3.36 2.73
CA LYS A 48 16.54 4.81 2.51
C LYS A 48 17.79 5.21 1.75
N LYS A 49 18.96 4.65 2.10
CA LYS A 49 20.22 4.90 1.39
C LYS A 49 20.13 4.45 -0.06
N GLN A 50 19.64 3.23 -0.32
CA GLN A 50 19.52 2.72 -1.68
C GLN A 50 18.54 3.56 -2.51
N LEU A 51 17.37 3.89 -1.95
CA LEU A 51 16.37 4.73 -2.63
C LEU A 51 16.90 6.15 -2.90
N TYR A 52 17.73 6.70 -2.01
CA TYR A 52 18.39 7.99 -2.23
C TYR A 52 19.39 7.92 -3.38
N ILE A 53 20.25 6.89 -3.41
CA ILE A 53 21.20 6.64 -4.50
C ILE A 53 20.46 6.47 -5.84
N ASP A 54 19.34 5.75 -5.81
CA ASP A 54 18.51 5.44 -6.99
C ASP A 54 17.61 6.63 -7.42
N GLY A 55 17.68 7.77 -6.73
CA GLY A 55 16.91 8.98 -7.03
C GLY A 55 15.42 8.92 -6.66
N LEU A 56 14.99 7.88 -5.94
CA LEU A 56 13.60 7.64 -5.57
C LEU A 56 13.21 8.27 -4.22
N LEU A 57 14.18 8.62 -3.39
CA LEU A 57 13.97 9.26 -2.09
C LEU A 57 14.77 10.56 -2.01
N PRO A 58 14.18 11.75 -2.28
CA PRO A 58 14.93 13.01 -2.29
C PRO A 58 15.49 13.40 -0.92
N GLN A 59 14.74 13.14 0.15
CA GLN A 59 15.01 13.75 1.46
C GLN A 59 15.70 12.83 2.48
N LYS A 60 16.21 11.67 2.07
CA LYS A 60 16.89 10.69 2.94
C LYS A 60 16.07 10.16 4.13
N HIS A 61 14.84 10.63 4.36
CA HIS A 61 13.90 10.08 5.33
C HIS A 61 12.54 9.76 4.70
N PHE A 62 11.81 8.83 5.30
CA PHE A 62 10.42 8.54 4.95
C PHE A 62 9.48 9.55 5.60
N LEU A 63 8.39 9.87 4.91
CA LEU A 63 7.37 10.83 5.38
C LEU A 63 6.65 10.30 6.63
N GLY A 64 6.42 8.99 6.69
CA GLY A 64 5.75 8.25 7.75
C GLY A 64 6.72 7.69 8.78
N GLN A 65 6.20 6.83 9.65
CA GLN A 65 6.97 6.25 10.76
C GLN A 65 6.66 4.76 10.92
N VAL A 66 7.69 3.98 11.27
CA VAL A 66 7.57 2.56 11.58
C VAL A 66 7.87 2.34 13.07
N PHE A 67 6.93 1.72 13.76
CA PHE A 67 7.01 1.38 15.18
C PHE A 67 7.08 -0.13 15.35
N CYS A 68 8.17 -0.63 15.93
CA CYS A 68 8.28 -2.04 16.29
C CYS A 68 7.45 -2.31 17.54
N MET A 69 6.60 -3.34 17.49
CA MET A 69 5.68 -3.71 18.56
C MET A 69 6.00 -5.12 19.04
N SER A 70 5.94 -5.35 20.35
CA SER A 70 6.19 -6.65 20.99
C SER A 70 4.92 -7.50 21.17
N HIS A 71 3.73 -6.92 20.98
CA HIS A 71 2.45 -7.59 21.19
C HIS A 71 1.55 -7.44 19.95
N LEU A 72 1.00 -8.56 19.48
CA LEU A 72 0.14 -8.60 18.29
C LEU A 72 -1.09 -7.72 18.46
N GLU A 73 -1.78 -7.87 19.59
CA GLU A 73 -3.05 -7.24 19.89
C GLU A 73 -2.92 -5.71 19.95
N GLU A 74 -1.84 -5.20 20.54
CA GLU A 74 -1.53 -3.76 20.59
C GLU A 74 -1.17 -3.18 19.22
N SER A 75 -0.66 -4.03 18.32
CA SER A 75 -0.27 -3.63 16.97
C SER A 75 -1.48 -3.37 16.08
N VAL A 76 -2.58 -4.10 16.30
CA VAL A 76 -3.76 -4.07 15.43
C VAL A 76 -4.94 -3.26 15.97
N LYS A 77 -4.95 -2.95 17.27
CA LYS A 77 -6.09 -2.33 17.97
C LYS A 77 -6.63 -1.06 17.30
N ASP A 78 -5.75 -0.19 16.82
CA ASP A 78 -6.08 1.10 16.21
C ASP A 78 -5.81 1.14 14.70
N ALA A 79 -5.50 0.01 14.07
CA ALA A 79 -5.20 -0.09 12.65
C ALA A 79 -6.47 0.03 11.78
N ASP A 80 -6.33 0.67 10.63
CA ASP A 80 -7.33 0.75 9.57
C ASP A 80 -7.10 -0.32 8.50
N PHE A 81 -5.83 -0.67 8.27
CA PHE A 81 -5.40 -1.76 7.39
C PHE A 81 -4.39 -2.65 8.10
N ILE A 82 -4.53 -3.95 7.92
CA ILE A 82 -3.68 -4.96 8.53
C ILE A 82 -3.17 -5.88 7.43
N PHE A 83 -1.86 -6.11 7.40
CA PHE A 83 -1.20 -6.97 6.43
C PHE A 83 -0.50 -8.10 7.16
N GLU A 84 -0.96 -9.31 6.93
CA GLU A 84 -0.32 -10.54 7.37
C GLU A 84 0.76 -10.94 6.35
N VAL A 85 2.00 -11.05 6.84
CA VAL A 85 3.21 -11.33 6.07
C VAL A 85 4.11 -12.32 6.82
N VAL A 86 3.51 -13.28 7.52
CA VAL A 86 4.21 -14.38 8.17
C VAL A 86 4.46 -15.53 7.19
N TYR A 87 5.14 -16.57 7.67
CA TYR A 87 5.48 -17.74 6.88
C TYR A 87 4.25 -18.45 6.29
N GLU A 88 4.44 -19.11 5.15
CA GLU A 88 3.39 -19.81 4.40
C GLU A 88 2.98 -21.12 5.10
N ASP A 89 2.23 -20.99 6.19
CA ASP A 89 1.59 -22.09 6.90
C ASP A 89 0.13 -21.73 7.19
N LEU A 90 -0.77 -22.64 6.83
CA LEU A 90 -2.20 -22.38 6.90
C LEU A 90 -2.68 -22.22 8.34
N GLU A 91 -2.24 -23.09 9.25
CA GLU A 91 -2.68 -23.07 10.65
C GLU A 91 -2.25 -21.77 11.34
N VAL A 92 -1.02 -21.33 11.09
CA VAL A 92 -0.53 -20.07 11.68
C VAL A 92 -1.23 -18.85 11.11
N LYS A 93 -1.48 -18.82 9.80
CA LYS A 93 -2.26 -17.72 9.22
C LYS A 93 -3.70 -17.73 9.73
N GLN A 94 -4.31 -18.89 9.91
CA GLN A 94 -5.65 -19.01 10.50
C GLN A 94 -5.68 -18.48 11.95
N ASP A 95 -4.71 -18.87 12.80
CA ASP A 95 -4.58 -18.35 14.19
C ASP A 95 -4.43 -16.82 14.19
N ILE A 96 -3.56 -16.29 13.33
CA ILE A 96 -3.36 -14.84 13.22
C ILE A 96 -4.64 -14.15 12.77
N PHE A 97 -5.32 -14.65 11.73
CA PHE A 97 -6.55 -14.05 11.22
C PHE A 97 -7.67 -14.07 12.27
N GLU A 98 -7.82 -15.16 13.02
CA GLU A 98 -8.76 -15.27 14.14
C GLU A 98 -8.46 -14.19 15.19
N ARG A 99 -7.25 -14.20 15.77
CA ARG A 99 -6.84 -13.26 16.82
C ARG A 99 -6.93 -11.81 16.38
N VAL A 100 -6.39 -11.49 15.20
CA VAL A 100 -6.43 -10.13 14.64
C VAL A 100 -7.87 -9.67 14.45
N SER A 101 -8.74 -10.53 13.91
CA SER A 101 -10.14 -10.16 13.65
C SER A 101 -10.92 -9.84 14.94
N HIS A 102 -10.54 -10.42 16.08
CA HIS A 102 -11.11 -10.12 17.40
C HIS A 102 -10.59 -8.81 18.02
N CYS A 103 -9.35 -8.42 17.74
CA CYS A 103 -8.69 -7.30 18.43
C CYS A 103 -8.69 -5.99 17.65
N CYS A 104 -8.81 -6.02 16.32
CA CYS A 104 -8.82 -4.82 15.49
C CYS A 104 -10.18 -4.13 15.43
N LYS A 105 -10.22 -2.90 14.88
CA LYS A 105 -11.48 -2.20 14.63
C LYS A 105 -12.40 -3.05 13.74
N PRO A 106 -13.73 -3.03 13.95
CA PRO A 106 -14.68 -3.73 13.07
C PRO A 106 -14.61 -3.31 11.61
N THR A 107 -14.15 -2.08 11.35
CA THR A 107 -14.02 -1.48 10.01
C THR A 107 -12.67 -1.72 9.35
N ALA A 108 -11.70 -2.33 10.06
CA ALA A 108 -10.33 -2.51 9.54
C ALA A 108 -10.29 -3.59 8.46
N VAL A 109 -9.54 -3.35 7.38
CA VAL A 109 -9.30 -4.35 6.34
C VAL A 109 -8.17 -5.29 6.78
N ILE A 110 -8.34 -6.60 6.60
CA ILE A 110 -7.34 -7.61 6.93
C ILE A 110 -6.89 -8.30 5.64
N ALA A 111 -5.65 -8.06 5.24
CA ALA A 111 -5.06 -8.59 4.03
C ALA A 111 -3.99 -9.64 4.35
N SER A 112 -3.89 -10.69 3.54
CA SER A 112 -2.74 -11.60 3.55
C SER A 112 -1.86 -11.36 2.33
N ASN A 113 -0.54 -11.26 2.52
CA ASN A 113 0.46 -11.29 1.47
C ASN A 113 0.84 -12.76 1.14
N THR A 114 -0.15 -13.66 1.10
CA THR A 114 0.10 -15.07 0.79
C THR A 114 0.50 -15.27 -0.67
N LEU A 115 1.36 -16.25 -0.91
CA LEU A 115 1.79 -16.62 -2.25
C LEU A 115 0.86 -17.70 -2.83
N GLN A 116 0.67 -18.80 -2.10
CA GLN A 116 0.03 -20.02 -2.63
C GLN A 116 -1.23 -20.45 -1.89
N LEU A 117 -1.43 -19.98 -0.66
CA LEU A 117 -2.57 -20.41 0.14
C LEU A 117 -3.86 -19.74 -0.32
N ASP A 118 -4.97 -20.49 -0.21
CA ASP A 118 -6.31 -19.98 -0.50
C ASP A 118 -6.76 -19.04 0.61
N ILE A 119 -7.08 -17.80 0.25
CA ILE A 119 -7.56 -16.79 1.18
C ILE A 119 -8.85 -17.22 1.91
N ASN A 120 -9.70 -18.02 1.27
CA ASN A 120 -10.92 -18.55 1.90
C ASN A 120 -10.60 -19.57 3.01
N LYS A 121 -9.48 -20.27 2.90
CA LYS A 121 -8.99 -21.14 3.97
C LYS A 121 -8.32 -20.32 5.06
N ILE A 122 -7.48 -19.35 4.70
CA ILE A 122 -6.81 -18.47 5.68
C ILE A 122 -7.83 -17.74 6.57
N ASN A 123 -8.89 -17.18 5.98
CA ASN A 123 -9.88 -16.41 6.72
C ASN A 123 -10.95 -17.27 7.41
N GLU A 124 -10.86 -18.60 7.38
CA GLU A 124 -11.91 -19.51 7.84
C GLU A 124 -12.29 -19.29 9.31
N ARG A 125 -11.31 -18.97 10.15
CA ARG A 125 -11.49 -18.69 11.59
C ARG A 125 -11.70 -17.21 11.90
N ALA A 126 -11.64 -16.32 10.89
CA ALA A 126 -11.78 -14.88 11.10
C ALA A 126 -13.23 -14.47 11.35
N LEU A 127 -13.43 -13.49 12.23
CA LEU A 127 -14.67 -12.73 12.33
C LEU A 127 -14.80 -11.71 11.21
N ASN A 128 -16.04 -11.46 10.78
CA ASN A 128 -16.37 -10.49 9.74
C ASN A 128 -15.54 -10.72 8.48
N LYS A 129 -15.69 -11.88 7.84
CA LYS A 129 -14.88 -12.31 6.69
C LYS A 129 -15.00 -11.38 5.47
N GLN A 130 -16.04 -10.56 5.41
CA GLN A 130 -16.30 -9.62 4.32
C GLN A 130 -15.25 -8.50 4.15
N ARG A 131 -14.43 -8.27 5.17
CA ARG A 131 -13.33 -7.28 5.18
C ARG A 131 -11.95 -7.93 5.05
N THR A 132 -11.91 -9.20 4.66
CA THR A 132 -10.67 -9.96 4.46
C THR A 132 -10.39 -10.17 2.99
N LEU A 133 -9.12 -10.11 2.57
CA LEU A 133 -8.73 -10.38 1.18
C LEU A 133 -7.26 -10.77 1.06
N GLY A 134 -6.89 -11.27 -0.11
CA GLY A 134 -5.51 -11.40 -0.51
C GLY A 134 -4.97 -10.14 -1.15
N LEU A 135 -3.80 -9.68 -0.72
CA LEU A 135 -3.12 -8.51 -1.29
C LEU A 135 -1.61 -8.72 -1.25
N ARG A 136 -1.02 -8.95 -2.43
CA ARG A 136 0.38 -9.34 -2.56
C ARG A 136 1.19 -8.24 -3.22
N PHE A 137 2.15 -7.70 -2.49
CA PHE A 137 3.20 -6.86 -3.04
C PHE A 137 4.24 -7.74 -3.74
N LEU A 138 4.63 -7.33 -4.94
CA LEU A 138 5.69 -8.02 -5.69
C LEU A 138 7.06 -7.49 -5.24
N PHE A 139 8.09 -8.33 -5.39
CA PHE A 139 9.45 -7.99 -5.00
C PHE A 139 10.28 -7.57 -6.22
N PRO A 140 11.10 -6.49 -6.15
CA PRO A 140 11.35 -5.62 -4.98
C PRO A 140 10.28 -4.54 -4.74
N VAL A 141 9.75 -4.46 -3.50
CA VAL A 141 8.51 -3.70 -3.17
C VAL A 141 8.53 -2.24 -3.63
N TYR A 142 9.61 -1.49 -3.38
CA TYR A 142 9.69 -0.07 -3.74
C TYR A 142 9.69 0.20 -5.24
N TYR A 143 10.14 -0.77 -6.03
CA TYR A 143 10.41 -0.59 -7.46
C TYR A 143 9.33 -1.20 -8.33
N ILE A 144 8.67 -2.27 -7.86
CA ILE A 144 7.58 -2.90 -8.61
C ILE A 144 6.28 -2.16 -8.29
N PRO A 145 5.66 -1.47 -9.27
CA PRO A 145 4.40 -0.77 -9.04
C PRO A 145 3.23 -1.74 -8.90
N GLU A 146 3.28 -2.94 -9.47
CA GLU A 146 2.16 -3.85 -9.46
C GLU A 146 1.92 -4.50 -8.09
N VAL A 147 0.66 -4.49 -7.66
CA VAL A 147 0.17 -5.14 -6.45
C VAL A 147 -1.01 -6.03 -6.84
N GLU A 148 -0.93 -7.30 -6.46
CA GLU A 148 -1.92 -8.31 -6.85
C GLU A 148 -3.02 -8.41 -5.79
N ILE A 149 -4.29 -8.25 -6.18
CA ILE A 149 -5.46 -8.48 -5.33
C ILE A 149 -6.16 -9.79 -5.69
N TYR A 150 -6.64 -10.50 -4.67
CA TYR A 150 -7.44 -11.71 -4.83
C TYR A 150 -8.46 -11.78 -3.68
N PRO A 151 -9.69 -11.32 -3.91
CA PRO A 151 -10.75 -11.32 -2.91
C PRO A 151 -11.13 -12.75 -2.46
N ALA A 152 -11.45 -12.92 -1.18
CA ALA A 152 -12.21 -14.07 -0.70
C ALA A 152 -13.67 -14.02 -1.16
N ASN A 153 -14.37 -15.15 -1.12
CA ASN A 153 -15.76 -15.28 -1.58
C ASN A 153 -16.73 -14.31 -0.89
N GLN A 154 -16.45 -13.92 0.35
CA GLN A 154 -17.29 -13.02 1.13
C GLN A 154 -16.86 -11.56 1.05
N THR A 155 -15.73 -11.25 0.40
CA THR A 155 -15.16 -9.90 0.36
C THR A 155 -16.13 -8.92 -0.24
N GLU A 156 -16.44 -7.85 0.49
CA GLU A 156 -17.30 -6.79 -0.02
C GLU A 156 -16.59 -5.94 -1.07
N VAL A 157 -17.34 -5.52 -2.09
CA VAL A 157 -16.85 -4.62 -3.14
C VAL A 157 -16.29 -3.31 -2.56
N GLN A 158 -16.89 -2.80 -1.48
CA GLN A 158 -16.41 -1.59 -0.79
C GLN A 158 -15.01 -1.77 -0.19
N VAL A 159 -14.65 -3.00 0.21
CA VAL A 159 -13.34 -3.34 0.77
C VAL A 159 -12.29 -3.38 -0.33
N ILE A 160 -12.64 -3.96 -1.48
CA ILE A 160 -11.82 -3.94 -2.70
C ILE A 160 -11.52 -2.49 -3.11
N GLU A 161 -12.54 -1.64 -3.11
CA GLU A 161 -12.40 -0.22 -3.47
C GLU A 161 -11.52 0.55 -2.49
N LYS A 162 -11.67 0.31 -1.18
CA LYS A 162 -10.78 0.90 -0.15
C LYS A 162 -9.32 0.52 -0.38
N VAL A 163 -9.05 -0.75 -0.69
CA VAL A 163 -7.70 -1.24 -0.99
C VAL A 163 -7.16 -0.61 -2.27
N ARG A 164 -7.97 -0.55 -3.32
CA ARG A 164 -7.61 0.09 -4.59
C ARG A 164 -7.19 1.54 -4.38
N LYS A 165 -8.01 2.33 -3.67
CA LYS A 165 -7.68 3.72 -3.32
C LYS A 165 -6.38 3.83 -2.53
N LEU A 166 -6.14 2.93 -1.56
CA LEU A 166 -4.91 2.94 -0.76
C LEU A 166 -3.68 2.69 -1.64
N VAL A 167 -3.72 1.63 -2.44
CA VAL A 167 -2.60 1.19 -3.29
C VAL A 167 -2.31 2.22 -4.39
N GLU A 168 -3.33 2.68 -5.10
CA GLU A 168 -3.16 3.64 -6.20
C GLU A 168 -2.67 5.01 -5.73
N ARG A 169 -3.06 5.46 -4.53
CA ARG A 169 -2.54 6.72 -3.94
C ARG A 169 -1.07 6.63 -3.52
N MET A 170 -0.52 5.42 -3.39
CA MET A 170 0.93 5.21 -3.29
C MET A 170 1.61 5.18 -4.67
N GLY A 171 0.87 5.42 -5.75
CA GLY A 171 1.39 5.33 -7.12
C GLY A 171 1.74 3.90 -7.52
N LYS A 172 1.13 2.91 -6.88
CA LYS A 172 1.14 1.49 -7.27
C LYS A 172 -0.05 1.21 -8.20
N THR A 173 -0.03 0.07 -8.87
CA THR A 173 -1.08 -0.39 -9.77
C THR A 173 -1.69 -1.68 -9.23
N LEU A 174 -2.97 -1.65 -8.91
CA LEU A 174 -3.69 -2.84 -8.46
C LEU A 174 -4.09 -3.70 -9.67
N PHE A 175 -3.86 -5.00 -9.62
CA PHE A 175 -4.37 -5.94 -10.62
C PHE A 175 -4.94 -7.19 -9.97
N PHE A 176 -5.98 -7.78 -10.56
CA PHE A 176 -6.58 -9.00 -10.05
C PHE A 176 -5.74 -10.22 -10.41
N ARG A 177 -5.52 -11.12 -9.45
CA ARG A 177 -4.94 -12.44 -9.74
C ARG A 177 -5.88 -13.17 -10.70
N SER A 178 -5.35 -13.57 -11.86
CA SER A 178 -6.04 -14.52 -12.74
C SER A 178 -5.43 -15.90 -12.55
N GLY A 179 -6.27 -16.92 -12.40
CA GLY A 179 -5.85 -18.29 -12.10
C GLY A 179 -5.35 -18.52 -10.66
N GLN A 180 -4.89 -19.75 -10.41
CA GLN A 180 -4.44 -20.20 -9.07
C GLN A 180 -2.97 -19.86 -8.78
N GLN A 181 -2.16 -19.66 -9.82
CA GLN A 181 -0.73 -19.43 -9.68
C GLN A 181 -0.43 -17.93 -9.51
N PRO A 182 0.43 -17.55 -8.55
CA PRO A 182 0.82 -16.16 -8.37
C PRO A 182 1.75 -15.70 -9.49
N LEU A 183 1.66 -14.42 -9.87
CA LEU A 183 2.65 -13.80 -10.75
C LEU A 183 4.02 -13.72 -10.07
N ILE A 184 5.02 -14.46 -10.58
CA ILE A 184 6.41 -14.40 -10.12
C ILE A 184 7.25 -13.78 -11.23
N LEU A 185 7.85 -12.62 -10.95
CA LEU A 185 8.71 -11.94 -11.90
C LEU A 185 10.10 -12.59 -11.95
N THR A 186 10.62 -12.77 -13.15
CA THR A 186 12.03 -13.11 -13.39
C THR A 186 12.95 -11.94 -13.01
N GLU A 187 14.24 -12.20 -12.85
CA GLU A 187 15.21 -11.13 -12.55
C GLU A 187 15.22 -10.04 -13.63
N GLN A 188 15.25 -10.44 -14.90
CA GLN A 188 15.15 -9.50 -16.03
C GLN A 188 13.88 -8.62 -15.93
N GLN A 189 12.72 -9.23 -15.64
CA GLN A 189 11.47 -8.49 -15.51
C GLN A 189 11.45 -7.51 -14.32
N ARG A 190 12.18 -7.83 -13.24
CA ARG A 190 12.34 -6.94 -12.09
C ARG A 190 13.23 -5.75 -12.45
N ASP A 191 14.32 -6.00 -13.16
CA ASP A 191 15.25 -4.95 -13.58
C ASP A 191 14.62 -3.98 -14.59
N GLU A 192 13.85 -4.50 -15.56
CA GLU A 192 13.09 -3.70 -16.52
C GLU A 192 12.09 -2.79 -15.82
N ARG A 193 11.30 -3.33 -14.88
CA ARG A 193 10.33 -2.55 -14.09
C ARG A 193 11.00 -1.53 -13.19
N LYS A 194 12.12 -1.89 -12.57
CA LYS A 194 12.92 -0.97 -11.74
C LYS A 194 13.35 0.25 -12.55
N LYS A 195 13.92 0.03 -13.75
CA LYS A 195 14.33 1.12 -14.65
C LYS A 195 13.14 1.98 -15.07
N ALA A 196 12.04 1.36 -15.52
CA ALA A 196 10.84 2.08 -15.90
C ALA A 196 10.29 2.95 -14.76
N ARG A 197 10.27 2.42 -13.52
CA ARG A 197 9.80 3.17 -12.36
C ARG A 197 10.68 4.38 -12.02
N GLN A 198 12.00 4.25 -12.18
CA GLN A 198 12.93 5.37 -11.99
C GLN A 198 12.70 6.47 -13.03
N GLU A 199 12.55 6.09 -14.30
CA GLU A 199 12.25 7.02 -15.39
C GLU A 199 10.89 7.72 -15.19
N GLU A 200 9.86 6.98 -14.75
CA GLU A 200 8.55 7.56 -14.41
C GLU A 200 8.69 8.64 -13.33
N ILE A 201 9.32 8.32 -12.19
CA ILE A 201 9.40 9.25 -11.06
C ILE A 201 10.18 10.52 -11.40
N LEU A 202 11.25 10.40 -12.20
CA LEU A 202 12.06 11.55 -12.61
C LEU A 202 11.36 12.47 -13.61
N ASN A 203 10.42 11.95 -14.40
CA ASN A 203 9.75 12.69 -15.47
C ASN A 203 8.38 13.27 -15.08
N PHE A 204 7.88 13.01 -13.86
CA PHE A 204 6.56 13.45 -13.42
C PHE A 204 6.54 14.93 -12.96
N SER A 205 5.89 15.81 -13.75
CA SER A 205 5.57 17.19 -13.37
C SER A 205 4.19 17.60 -13.91
N GLY A 206 3.41 18.40 -13.16
CA GLY A 206 2.13 18.96 -13.63
C GLY A 206 0.95 18.85 -12.65
N LEU A 207 -0.12 19.60 -12.94
CA LEU A 207 -1.41 19.53 -12.25
C LEU A 207 -2.08 18.19 -12.59
N GLY A 208 -2.34 17.34 -11.59
CA GLY A 208 -3.12 16.12 -11.77
C GLY A 208 -2.33 14.83 -12.04
N ALA A 209 -1.02 14.81 -11.75
CA ALA A 209 -0.17 13.65 -12.03
C ALA A 209 -0.35 12.44 -11.07
N PHE A 210 -1.60 12.03 -10.82
CA PHE A 210 -1.91 10.60 -10.76
C PHE A 210 -2.47 10.27 -12.14
N SER A 211 -1.61 9.80 -13.03
CA SER A 211 -2.03 9.42 -14.38
C SER A 211 -3.19 8.45 -14.30
N ASP A 212 -4.24 8.66 -15.10
CA ASP A 212 -5.04 7.58 -15.66
C ASP A 212 -4.06 6.54 -16.23
N ARG A 213 -3.69 5.55 -15.44
CA ARG A 213 -2.83 4.45 -15.90
C ARG A 213 -3.76 3.48 -16.60
N SER A 214 -3.76 3.50 -17.93
CA SER A 214 -4.23 2.35 -18.70
C SER A 214 -3.34 1.17 -18.32
N ILE A 215 -3.86 0.28 -17.46
CA ILE A 215 -3.22 -0.96 -17.07
C ILE A 215 -2.93 -1.74 -18.37
N PRO A 216 -1.67 -2.01 -18.74
CA PRO A 216 -1.40 -2.96 -19.82
C PRO A 216 -2.02 -4.29 -19.43
N ALA A 217 -2.89 -4.86 -20.27
CA ALA A 217 -3.52 -6.13 -19.98
C ALA A 217 -2.43 -7.20 -19.72
N LEU A 218 -2.35 -7.68 -18.48
CA LEU A 218 -1.55 -8.86 -18.15
C LEU A 218 -2.26 -10.06 -18.77
N HIS A 219 -1.87 -10.44 -19.98
CA HIS A 219 -2.38 -11.62 -20.66
C HIS A 219 -1.76 -12.88 -20.04
N HIS A 220 -2.56 -13.60 -19.26
CA HIS A 220 -2.31 -15.01 -18.95
C HIS A 220 -3.62 -15.81 -18.99
N SER A 221 -3.49 -17.08 -19.33
CA SER A 221 -4.57 -18.02 -19.66
C SER A 221 -5.39 -18.40 -18.41
N GLY A 222 -6.32 -17.54 -18.00
CA GLY A 222 -7.23 -17.79 -16.88
C GLY A 222 -8.35 -16.76 -16.70
N ASN A 223 -8.64 -15.96 -17.73
CA ASN A 223 -9.24 -14.63 -17.58
C ASN A 223 -10.78 -14.57 -17.55
N ASP A 224 -11.49 -15.69 -17.69
CA ASP A 224 -12.94 -15.65 -17.95
C ASP A 224 -13.77 -15.23 -16.71
N ASN A 225 -13.35 -15.62 -15.50
CA ASN A 225 -14.04 -15.22 -14.26
C ASN A 225 -13.58 -13.85 -13.71
N VAL A 226 -12.35 -13.43 -14.05
CA VAL A 226 -11.78 -12.15 -13.61
C VAL A 226 -12.44 -10.98 -14.36
N GLN A 227 -12.78 -11.16 -15.64
CA GLN A 227 -13.51 -10.14 -16.40
C GLN A 227 -14.89 -9.86 -15.81
N LYS A 228 -15.58 -10.85 -15.24
CA LYS A 228 -16.91 -10.63 -14.64
C LYS A 228 -16.83 -9.81 -13.35
N ILE A 229 -15.89 -10.12 -12.46
CA ILE A 229 -15.64 -9.33 -11.24
C ILE A 229 -15.13 -7.94 -11.59
N GLN A 230 -14.19 -7.83 -12.55
CA GLN A 230 -13.72 -6.54 -13.04
C GLN A 230 -14.88 -5.71 -13.60
N ASN A 231 -15.71 -6.27 -14.46
CA ASN A 231 -16.85 -5.56 -15.05
C ASN A 231 -17.91 -5.16 -14.00
N GLU A 232 -18.20 -6.02 -13.02
CA GLU A 232 -19.11 -5.69 -11.91
C GLU A 232 -18.51 -4.62 -10.98
N VAL A 233 -17.22 -4.67 -10.69
CA VAL A 233 -16.52 -3.66 -9.88
C VAL A 233 -16.42 -2.32 -10.62
N PHE A 234 -15.94 -2.31 -11.87
CA PHE A 234 -15.76 -1.09 -12.66
C PHE A 234 -17.09 -0.45 -13.13
N SER A 235 -18.21 -1.18 -13.16
CA SER A 235 -19.53 -0.61 -13.51
C SER A 235 -20.28 0.02 -12.33
N ILE A 236 -19.90 -0.29 -11.09
CA ILE A 236 -20.51 0.27 -9.87
C ILE A 236 -19.74 1.49 -9.35
N ILE A 237 -18.47 1.66 -9.76
CA ILE A 237 -17.62 2.77 -9.31
C ILE A 237 -18.01 4.06 -10.05
N PRO A 238 -18.50 5.11 -9.35
CA PRO A 238 -18.68 6.41 -9.96
C PRO A 238 -17.32 6.89 -10.49
N SER A 239 -17.29 7.41 -11.71
CA SER A 239 -16.11 8.06 -12.32
C SER A 239 -15.72 9.38 -11.65
N ASP A 240 -16.07 9.55 -10.37
CA ASP A 240 -15.73 10.75 -9.61
C ASP A 240 -14.23 10.78 -9.46
N LEU A 241 -13.62 11.74 -10.18
CA LEU A 241 -12.24 12.21 -10.01
C LEU A 241 -11.87 12.12 -8.53
N ASP A 242 -11.04 11.16 -8.15
CA ASP A 242 -10.75 10.86 -6.75
C ASP A 242 -10.22 12.12 -6.02
N ARG A 243 -11.06 12.71 -5.14
CA ARG A 243 -10.78 13.99 -4.50
C ARG A 243 -10.16 13.87 -3.11
N ASP A 244 -9.99 12.68 -2.52
CA ASP A 244 -9.48 12.61 -1.14
C ASP A 244 -7.96 12.66 -1.05
N CYS A 245 -7.45 13.21 0.04
CA CYS A 245 -6.04 13.39 0.33
C CYS A 245 -5.24 12.08 0.25
N ALA A 246 -4.10 12.12 -0.44
CA ALA A 246 -3.21 10.96 -0.60
C ALA A 246 -2.59 10.45 0.73
N ILE A 247 -2.51 11.29 1.77
CA ILE A 247 -1.90 10.94 3.06
C ILE A 247 -2.94 10.45 4.08
N CYS A 248 -4.01 11.23 4.30
CA CYS A 248 -5.01 10.87 5.29
C CYS A 248 -6.15 10.01 4.78
N MET A 249 -6.42 10.05 3.47
CA MET A 249 -7.53 9.35 2.84
C MET A 249 -8.92 9.66 3.42
N ASP A 250 -9.05 10.77 4.12
CA ASP A 250 -10.24 11.15 4.90
C ASP A 250 -10.82 12.51 4.45
N ARG A 251 -9.95 13.49 4.19
CA ARG A 251 -10.35 14.84 3.77
C ARG A 251 -10.10 15.07 2.29
N LEU A 252 -10.87 15.96 1.68
CA LEU A 252 -10.67 16.40 0.30
C LEU A 252 -9.31 17.08 0.10
N ARG A 253 -8.75 16.92 -1.10
CA ARG A 253 -7.55 17.62 -1.58
C ARG A 253 -7.93 19.09 -1.79
N ASP A 254 -7.38 19.97 -0.98
CA ASP A 254 -7.62 21.42 -1.04
C ASP A 254 -6.31 22.20 -0.88
N CYS A 255 -5.17 21.56 -1.19
CA CYS A 255 -3.84 22.10 -0.99
C CYS A 255 -2.95 21.85 -2.22
N LEU A 256 -2.50 22.94 -2.86
CA LEU A 256 -1.59 22.97 -4.02
C LEU A 256 -0.16 23.25 -3.55
N PHE A 257 0.82 22.47 -4.00
CA PHE A 257 2.22 22.67 -3.67
C PHE A 257 2.95 23.50 -4.74
N SER A 258 3.75 24.48 -4.33
CA SER A 258 4.62 25.28 -5.20
C SER A 258 6.09 24.83 -5.05
N PRO A 259 6.84 24.67 -6.17
CA PRO A 259 6.50 25.08 -7.54
C PRO A 259 5.92 23.97 -8.43
N CYS A 260 5.67 22.77 -7.89
CA CYS A 260 5.27 21.62 -8.72
C CYS A 260 3.79 21.60 -9.14
N HIS A 261 2.96 22.44 -8.54
CA HIS A 261 1.51 22.56 -8.74
C HIS A 261 0.73 21.26 -8.54
N HIS A 262 1.21 20.34 -7.70
CA HIS A 262 0.46 19.14 -7.35
C HIS A 262 -0.58 19.43 -6.27
N MET A 263 -1.85 19.11 -6.54
CA MET A 263 -2.94 19.18 -5.56
C MET A 263 -3.28 17.77 -5.07
N VAL A 264 -2.55 17.32 -4.05
CA VAL A 264 -2.49 15.88 -3.66
C VAL A 264 -2.81 15.64 -2.19
N THR A 265 -2.89 16.70 -1.39
CA THR A 265 -3.21 16.60 0.05
C THR A 265 -4.32 17.54 0.45
N CYS A 266 -4.95 17.25 1.60
CA CYS A 266 -5.73 18.24 2.33
C CYS A 266 -4.80 19.25 3.02
N LEU A 267 -5.31 20.43 3.37
CA LEU A 267 -4.54 21.51 3.98
C LEU A 267 -3.72 21.06 5.20
N GLN A 268 -4.34 20.32 6.13
CA GLN A 268 -3.65 19.86 7.34
C GLN A 268 -2.46 18.91 7.01
N CYS A 269 -2.63 18.02 6.03
CA CYS A 269 -1.53 17.14 5.61
C CYS A 269 -0.46 17.91 4.82
N GLY A 270 -0.85 18.91 4.03
CA GLY A 270 0.08 19.79 3.33
C GLY A 270 0.91 20.66 4.28
N GLN A 271 0.29 21.24 5.31
CA GLN A 271 0.97 21.98 6.38
C GLN A 271 1.97 21.08 7.12
N MET A 272 1.55 19.88 7.51
CA MET A 272 2.44 18.89 8.12
C MET A 272 3.69 18.62 7.28
N LEU A 273 3.53 18.47 5.94
CA LEU A 273 4.67 18.28 5.05
C LEU A 273 5.55 19.55 5.00
N GLN A 274 4.95 20.73 4.87
CA GLN A 274 5.69 21.99 4.82
C GLN A 274 6.50 22.25 6.10
N ASP A 275 5.91 22.05 7.28
CA ASP A 275 6.56 22.25 8.58
C ASP A 275 7.78 21.35 8.76
N ARG A 276 7.68 20.12 8.24
CA ARG A 276 8.76 19.12 8.28
C ARG A 276 9.78 19.30 7.15
N HIS A 277 9.58 20.31 6.30
CA HIS A 277 10.35 20.54 5.09
C HIS A 277 10.34 19.33 4.14
N ASP A 278 9.25 18.57 4.13
CA ASP A 278 9.06 17.39 3.29
C ASP A 278 8.83 17.73 1.81
N ALA A 279 9.17 16.80 0.91
CA ALA A 279 8.95 16.95 -0.53
C ALA A 279 7.52 16.55 -0.94
N CYS A 280 7.09 17.03 -2.10
CA CYS A 280 5.83 16.59 -2.71
C CYS A 280 5.78 15.06 -2.80
N PRO A 281 4.70 14.39 -2.34
CA PRO A 281 4.61 12.94 -2.34
C PRO A 281 4.47 12.34 -3.75
N ILE A 282 4.27 13.17 -4.78
CA ILE A 282 4.15 12.74 -6.18
C ILE A 282 5.47 12.95 -6.92
N CYS A 283 5.82 14.20 -7.20
CA CYS A 283 6.99 14.53 -8.02
C CYS A 283 8.29 14.69 -7.21
N ARG A 284 8.25 14.53 -5.88
CA ARG A 284 9.45 14.56 -5.03
C ARG A 284 10.21 15.90 -5.02
N MET A 285 9.60 16.95 -5.58
CA MET A 285 10.10 18.33 -5.54
C MET A 285 9.84 18.98 -4.17
N ASP A 286 10.79 19.79 -3.69
CA ASP A 286 10.65 20.52 -2.43
C ASP A 286 9.43 21.44 -2.43
N ILE A 287 8.69 21.41 -1.31
CA ILE A 287 7.51 22.25 -1.10
C ILE A 287 7.98 23.60 -0.55
N ARG A 288 7.96 24.64 -1.38
CA ARG A 288 8.34 26.01 -0.97
C ARG A 288 7.17 26.74 -0.33
N GLU A 289 5.99 26.55 -0.90
CA GLU A 289 4.76 27.19 -0.47
C GLU A 289 3.60 26.24 -0.71
N ILE A 290 2.56 26.37 0.13
CA ILE A 290 1.29 25.69 -0.05
C ILE A 290 0.19 26.73 -0.26
N VAL A 291 -0.69 26.48 -1.24
CA VAL A 291 -1.83 27.36 -1.54
C VAL A 291 -3.11 26.57 -1.31
N ARG A 292 -4.00 27.10 -0.48
CA ARG A 292 -5.32 26.49 -0.27
C ARG A 292 -6.20 26.74 -1.49
N VAL A 293 -6.81 25.69 -2.01
CA VAL A 293 -7.76 25.74 -3.13
C VAL A 293 -9.18 25.57 -2.58
N TYR A 294 -10.07 26.49 -2.90
CA TYR A 294 -11.48 26.39 -2.54
C TYR A 294 -12.25 25.74 -3.69
N HIS A 295 -12.97 24.66 -3.41
CA HIS A 295 -13.88 24.04 -4.37
C HIS A 295 -15.20 24.80 -4.37
N THR A 296 -15.71 25.13 -5.56
CA THR A 296 -17.05 25.70 -5.78
C THR A 296 -18.10 24.62 -5.92
#